data_AF-A0A1S6JIU9-F1
#
_entry.id   AF-A0A1S6JIU9-F1
#
_cell.length_a   1.000
_cell.length_b   1.000
_cell.length_c   1.000
_cell.angle_alpha   90.00
_cell.angle_beta   90.00
_cell.angle_gamma   90.00
#
_symmetry.space_group_name_H-M   'P 1'
#
loop_
_entity.id
_entity.type
_entity.pdbx_description
1 polymer ?
#
loop_
_entity_poly.entity_id
_entity_poly.type
_entity_poly.pdbx_seq_one_letter_code
_entity_poly.pdbx_strand_id
1 'polypeptide(L)'
;MARPQKPLDFSLYAQAQLAKYLRDIHARTGLSFAELAQRTVSSPATLKRAASGKGVPRRTVVEDYVQACTTPGHDRDLCTDVAVRLWKRARHDEERPGRAYDEPRPDYVRDFRDLSGALRDLHAYAGFPSAAEMERRAGGFNALPHSTAHRIIRARAVPRTEHQLLGFLLACEAPEERRHLWVEALYKCLAGPDESPPAPRHRELQPAAALATSV
;
A
#
# COMPACT_ATOMS: atom_id res chain seq x y z
N MET A 1 22.71 -21.42 -23.69
CA MET A 1 23.19 -20.44 -22.68
C MET A 1 22.38 -19.16 -22.76
N ALA A 2 22.01 -18.56 -21.63
CA ALA A 2 21.26 -17.30 -21.61
C ALA A 2 22.14 -16.13 -22.08
N ARG A 3 21.59 -15.26 -22.93
CA ARG A 3 22.26 -14.05 -23.41
C ARG A 3 22.48 -13.06 -22.23
N PRO A 4 23.63 -12.36 -22.17
CA PRO A 4 23.87 -11.34 -21.14
C PRO A 4 22.76 -10.28 -21.11
N GLN A 5 22.30 -9.95 -19.91
CA GLN A 5 21.29 -8.90 -19.70
C GLN A 5 21.96 -7.52 -19.72
N LYS A 6 21.23 -6.49 -20.20
CA LYS A 6 21.73 -5.11 -20.19
C LYS A 6 21.96 -4.62 -18.75
N PRO A 7 22.91 -3.70 -18.52
CA PRO A 7 23.08 -3.05 -17.22
C PRO A 7 21.77 -2.43 -16.70
N LEU A 8 21.59 -2.39 -15.39
CA LEU A 8 20.46 -1.74 -14.73
C LEU A 8 20.73 -0.26 -14.53
N ASP A 9 19.70 0.56 -14.64
CA ASP A 9 19.75 2.00 -14.35
C ASP A 9 19.39 2.23 -12.88
N PHE A 10 20.37 2.64 -12.07
CA PHE A 10 20.19 2.88 -10.64
C PHE A 10 19.71 4.29 -10.29
N SER A 11 19.47 5.16 -11.27
CA SER A 11 18.70 6.40 -11.03
C SER A 11 17.28 6.08 -10.54
N LEU A 12 16.76 4.93 -10.94
CA LEU A 12 15.49 4.35 -10.49
C LEU A 12 15.75 3.25 -9.45
N TYR A 13 16.34 3.64 -8.32
CA TYR A 13 16.94 2.72 -7.35
C TYR A 13 16.02 1.56 -6.93
N ALA A 14 14.77 1.80 -6.53
CA ALA A 14 13.88 0.73 -6.07
C ALA A 14 13.52 -0.28 -7.18
N GLN A 15 13.32 0.20 -8.42
CA GLN A 15 13.03 -0.65 -9.58
C GLN A 15 14.25 -1.47 -9.99
N ALA A 16 15.44 -0.85 -9.95
CA ALA A 16 16.70 -1.54 -10.18
C ALA A 16 16.95 -2.63 -9.13
N GLN A 17 16.65 -2.38 -7.85
CA GLN A 17 16.82 -3.37 -6.78
C GLN A 17 15.90 -4.58 -6.94
N LEU A 18 14.62 -4.37 -7.30
CA LEU A 18 13.71 -5.48 -7.64
C LEU A 18 14.25 -6.28 -8.83
N ALA A 19 14.62 -5.61 -9.91
CA ALA A 19 15.12 -6.27 -11.12
C ALA A 19 16.43 -7.04 -10.85
N LYS A 20 17.34 -6.46 -10.06
CA LYS A 20 18.57 -7.11 -9.62
C LYS A 20 18.26 -8.39 -8.86
N TYR A 21 17.36 -8.32 -7.88
CA TYR A 21 16.96 -9.48 -7.09
C TYR A 21 16.38 -10.61 -7.97
N LEU A 22 15.48 -10.28 -8.89
CA LEU A 22 14.93 -11.26 -9.85
C LEU A 22 16.01 -11.89 -10.75
N ARG A 23 17.00 -11.10 -11.17
CA ARG A 23 18.14 -11.63 -11.95
C ARG A 23 19.03 -12.54 -11.12
N ASP A 24 19.27 -12.21 -9.86
CA ASP A 24 20.13 -12.99 -8.97
C ASP A 24 19.52 -14.37 -8.69
N ILE A 25 18.22 -14.44 -8.41
CA ILE A 25 17.53 -15.74 -8.22
C ILE A 25 17.45 -16.53 -9.53
N HIS A 26 17.27 -15.86 -10.67
CA HIS A 26 17.27 -16.51 -11.99
C HIS A 26 18.62 -17.14 -12.31
N ALA A 27 19.70 -16.39 -12.11
CA ALA A 27 21.05 -16.82 -12.43
C ALA A 27 21.43 -18.15 -11.76
N ARG A 28 20.92 -18.40 -10.54
CA ARG A 28 21.14 -19.64 -9.79
C ARG A 28 20.52 -20.88 -10.44
N THR A 29 19.52 -20.70 -11.31
CA THR A 29 18.81 -21.81 -11.95
C THR A 29 19.52 -22.33 -13.21
N GLY A 30 20.33 -21.48 -13.87
CA GLY A 30 20.92 -21.77 -15.18
C GLY A 30 19.94 -21.82 -16.37
N LEU A 31 18.64 -21.60 -16.13
CA LEU A 31 17.60 -21.71 -17.15
C LEU A 31 17.51 -20.49 -18.05
N SER A 32 17.04 -20.67 -19.28
CA SER A 32 16.61 -19.59 -20.16
C SER A 32 15.22 -19.07 -19.76
N PHE A 33 14.84 -17.89 -20.27
CA PHE A 33 13.47 -17.39 -20.11
C PHE A 33 12.41 -18.29 -20.76
N ALA A 34 12.77 -19.04 -21.80
CA ALA A 34 11.85 -19.99 -22.45
C ALA A 34 11.55 -21.17 -21.51
N GLU A 35 12.57 -21.70 -20.84
CA GLU A 35 12.44 -22.79 -19.87
C GLU A 35 11.74 -22.32 -18.58
N LEU A 36 12.01 -21.10 -18.10
CA LEU A 36 11.27 -20.54 -16.95
C LEU A 36 9.79 -20.40 -17.24
N ALA A 37 9.43 -19.90 -18.44
CA ALA A 37 8.03 -19.69 -18.79
C ALA A 37 7.21 -20.99 -18.82
N GLN A 38 7.84 -22.13 -19.08
CA GLN A 38 7.17 -23.45 -19.01
C GLN A 38 6.73 -23.81 -17.57
N ARG A 39 7.25 -23.11 -16.55
CA ARG A 39 6.95 -23.35 -15.14
C ARG A 39 5.94 -22.36 -14.55
N THR A 40 5.42 -21.43 -15.36
CA THR A 40 4.57 -20.32 -14.90
C THR A 40 3.48 -20.01 -15.92
N VAL A 41 2.54 -19.15 -15.53
CA VAL A 41 1.56 -18.57 -16.46
C VAL A 41 2.18 -17.44 -17.30
N SER A 42 3.27 -16.85 -16.82
CA SER A 42 3.95 -15.71 -17.46
C SER A 42 4.79 -16.11 -18.67
N SER A 43 4.61 -15.41 -19.79
CA SER A 43 5.40 -15.62 -21.03
C SER A 43 6.89 -15.28 -20.87
N PRO A 44 7.79 -15.82 -21.73
CA PRO A 44 9.22 -15.46 -21.70
C PRO A 44 9.46 -13.96 -21.85
N ALA A 45 8.66 -13.29 -22.69
CA ALA A 45 8.76 -11.84 -22.91
C ALA A 45 8.30 -11.04 -21.68
N THR A 46 7.33 -11.54 -20.92
CA THR A 46 6.88 -10.94 -19.67
C THR A 46 7.96 -11.05 -18.59
N LEU A 47 8.52 -12.25 -18.40
CA LEU A 47 9.61 -12.48 -17.43
C LEU A 47 10.84 -11.62 -17.76
N LYS A 48 11.23 -11.58 -19.05
CA LYS A 48 12.34 -10.72 -19.50
C LYS A 48 12.09 -9.23 -19.24
N ARG A 49 10.85 -8.76 -19.39
CA ARG A 49 10.47 -7.36 -19.07
C ARG A 49 10.52 -7.11 -17.57
N ALA A 50 10.04 -8.03 -16.74
CA ALA A 50 10.13 -7.92 -15.28
C ALA A 50 11.58 -7.79 -14.79
N ALA A 51 12.50 -8.57 -15.36
CA ALA A 51 13.93 -8.48 -15.06
C ALA A 51 14.64 -7.26 -15.70
N SER A 52 13.96 -6.44 -16.51
CA SER A 52 14.62 -5.35 -17.25
C SER A 52 14.94 -4.12 -16.39
N GLY A 53 14.20 -3.90 -15.30
CA GLY A 53 14.31 -2.70 -14.46
C GLY A 53 13.70 -1.43 -15.05
N LYS A 54 13.02 -1.50 -16.20
CA LYS A 54 12.44 -0.32 -16.89
C LYS A 54 11.08 0.15 -16.34
N GLY A 55 10.50 -0.60 -15.43
CA GLY A 55 9.18 -0.32 -14.86
C GLY A 55 8.81 -1.40 -13.87
N VAL A 56 7.77 -1.16 -13.08
CA VAL A 56 7.39 -2.10 -12.02
C VAL A 56 6.43 -3.16 -12.57
N PRO A 57 6.78 -4.46 -12.55
CA PRO A 57 5.88 -5.52 -12.98
C PRO A 57 4.66 -5.62 -12.05
N ARG A 58 3.61 -6.32 -12.49
CA ARG A 58 2.49 -6.70 -11.60
C ARG A 58 3.00 -7.68 -10.53
N ARG A 59 2.40 -7.66 -9.34
CA ARG A 59 2.74 -8.58 -8.25
C ARG A 59 2.71 -10.04 -8.68
N THR A 60 1.67 -10.46 -9.40
CA THR A 60 1.54 -11.84 -9.89
C THR A 60 2.72 -12.28 -10.77
N VAL A 61 3.29 -11.36 -11.57
CA VAL A 61 4.46 -11.65 -12.40
C VAL A 61 5.72 -11.82 -11.53
N VAL A 62 5.83 -11.07 -10.44
CA VAL A 62 6.93 -11.21 -9.47
C VAL A 62 6.84 -12.57 -8.76
N GLU A 63 5.65 -12.94 -8.31
CA GLU A 63 5.38 -14.22 -7.65
C GLU A 63 5.62 -15.40 -8.61
N ASP A 64 5.10 -15.34 -9.85
CA ASP A 64 5.38 -16.31 -10.92
C ASP A 64 6.90 -16.47 -11.12
N TYR A 65 7.63 -15.36 -11.18
CA TYR A 65 9.07 -15.38 -11.39
C TYR A 65 9.80 -16.13 -10.28
N VAL A 66 9.45 -15.86 -9.01
CA VAL A 66 10.01 -16.58 -7.86
C VAL A 66 9.65 -18.06 -7.93
N GLN A 67 8.38 -18.39 -8.18
CA GLN A 67 7.90 -19.76 -8.31
C GLN A 67 8.67 -20.55 -9.39
N ALA A 68 9.01 -19.91 -10.50
CA ALA A 68 9.79 -20.52 -11.59
C ALA A 68 11.23 -20.84 -11.19
N CYS A 69 11.80 -20.00 -10.30
CA CYS A 69 13.21 -20.02 -9.94
C CYS A 69 13.51 -20.83 -8.68
N THR A 70 12.52 -21.08 -7.82
CA THR A 70 12.71 -21.74 -6.52
C THR A 70 11.94 -23.05 -6.41
N THR A 71 12.48 -23.98 -5.63
CA THR A 71 11.78 -25.20 -5.25
C THR A 71 10.71 -24.91 -4.19
N PRO A 72 9.57 -25.63 -4.17
CA PRO A 72 8.57 -25.47 -3.12
C PRO A 72 9.19 -25.67 -1.72
N GLY A 73 8.72 -24.90 -0.75
CA GLY A 73 9.17 -24.94 0.64
C GLY A 73 9.71 -23.60 1.13
N HIS A 74 10.40 -23.62 2.26
CA HIS A 74 10.81 -22.41 2.99
C HIS A 74 11.64 -21.42 2.15
N ASP A 75 12.52 -21.90 1.28
CA ASP A 75 13.32 -21.04 0.40
C ASP A 75 12.45 -20.24 -0.58
N ARG A 76 11.37 -20.84 -1.12
CA ARG A 76 10.41 -20.14 -1.97
C ARG A 76 9.67 -19.07 -1.19
N ASP A 77 9.22 -19.36 0.02
CA ASP A 77 8.46 -18.43 0.84
C ASP A 77 9.31 -17.21 1.19
N LEU A 78 10.54 -17.44 1.66
CA LEU A 78 11.52 -16.38 1.88
C LEU A 78 11.81 -15.56 0.62
N CYS A 79 12.03 -16.24 -0.52
CA CYS A 79 12.29 -15.53 -1.76
C CYS A 79 11.10 -14.69 -2.21
N THR A 80 9.89 -15.18 -1.98
CA THR A 80 8.62 -14.50 -2.32
C THR A 80 8.45 -13.28 -1.43
N ASP A 81 8.69 -13.39 -0.13
CA ASP A 81 8.59 -12.28 0.82
C ASP A 81 9.56 -11.14 0.47
N VAL A 82 10.82 -11.48 0.15
CA VAL A 82 11.82 -10.50 -0.27
C VAL A 82 11.41 -9.85 -1.59
N ALA A 83 10.97 -10.63 -2.58
CA ALA A 83 10.54 -10.12 -3.88
C ALA A 83 9.33 -9.18 -3.75
N VAL A 84 8.31 -9.57 -2.98
CA VAL A 84 7.10 -8.79 -2.74
C VAL A 84 7.43 -7.50 -1.98
N ARG A 85 8.36 -7.54 -1.00
CA ARG A 85 8.82 -6.33 -0.29
C ARG A 85 9.51 -5.35 -1.24
N LEU A 86 10.42 -5.83 -2.08
CA LEU A 86 11.07 -4.99 -3.10
C LEU A 86 10.05 -4.45 -4.12
N TRP A 87 9.05 -5.26 -4.49
CA TRP A 87 7.96 -4.84 -5.36
C TRP A 87 7.10 -3.73 -4.73
N LYS A 88 6.70 -3.86 -3.46
CA LYS A 88 5.93 -2.82 -2.74
C LYS A 88 6.66 -1.49 -2.74
N ARG A 89 7.97 -1.51 -2.45
CA ARG A 89 8.83 -0.31 -2.49
C ARG A 89 8.95 0.27 -3.91
N ALA A 90 9.18 -0.56 -4.92
CA ALA A 90 9.28 -0.10 -6.30
C ALA A 90 7.96 0.52 -6.81
N ARG A 91 6.80 -0.08 -6.45
CA ARG A 91 5.47 0.48 -6.74
C ARG A 91 5.24 1.79 -5.99
N HIS A 92 5.69 1.89 -4.75
CA HIS A 92 5.59 3.13 -3.99
C HIS A 92 6.34 4.28 -4.66
N ASP A 93 7.60 4.06 -5.04
CA ASP A 93 8.42 5.07 -5.72
C ASP A 93 7.83 5.48 -7.08
N GLU A 94 7.19 4.54 -7.79
CA GLU A 94 6.51 4.82 -9.06
C GLU A 94 5.25 5.68 -8.89
N GLU A 95 4.42 5.38 -7.90
CA GLU A 95 3.14 6.08 -7.67
C GLU A 95 3.30 7.37 -6.83
N ARG A 96 4.37 7.48 -6.01
CA ARG A 96 4.68 8.62 -5.15
C ARG A 96 6.17 9.00 -5.24
N PRO A 97 6.64 9.47 -6.41
CA PRO A 97 8.04 9.83 -6.60
C PRO A 97 8.48 10.92 -5.60
N GLY A 98 9.66 10.73 -5.02
CA GLY A 98 10.25 11.66 -4.04
C GLY A 98 9.67 11.56 -2.62
N ARG A 99 8.68 10.71 -2.37
CA ARG A 99 8.22 10.41 -1.00
C ARG A 99 8.96 9.21 -0.43
N ALA A 100 9.34 9.32 0.85
CA ALA A 100 9.95 8.21 1.57
C ALA A 100 8.99 7.02 1.68
N TYR A 101 9.55 5.80 1.55
CA TYR A 101 8.83 4.56 1.78
C TYR A 101 8.90 4.20 3.27
N ASP A 102 8.02 4.81 4.05
CA ASP A 102 7.96 4.65 5.49
C ASP A 102 6.77 3.80 5.91
N GLU A 103 6.98 2.97 6.92
CA GLU A 103 5.90 2.20 7.53
C GLU A 103 4.99 3.14 8.33
N PRO A 104 3.66 3.09 8.11
CA PRO A 104 2.72 3.95 8.83
C PRO A 104 2.75 3.71 10.34
N ARG A 105 2.59 4.79 11.10
CA ARG A 105 2.63 4.81 12.57
C ARG A 105 1.25 5.17 13.13
N PRO A 106 0.37 4.18 13.41
CA PRO A 106 -0.96 4.45 13.95
C PRO A 106 -0.91 5.11 15.34
N ASP A 107 0.20 4.99 16.06
CA ASP A 107 0.40 5.55 17.40
C ASP A 107 0.24 7.08 17.47
N TYR A 108 0.52 7.77 16.36
CA TYR A 108 0.41 9.23 16.24
C TYR A 108 -0.97 9.72 15.78
N VAL A 109 -1.92 8.81 15.58
CA VAL A 109 -3.29 9.17 15.16
C VAL A 109 -4.04 9.81 16.33
N ARG A 110 -4.51 11.04 16.13
CA ARG A 110 -5.27 11.79 17.16
C ARG A 110 -6.77 11.87 16.86
N ASP A 111 -7.13 11.87 15.59
CA ASP A 111 -8.51 12.02 15.13
C ASP A 111 -8.77 11.24 13.84
N PHE A 112 -10.01 11.28 13.35
CA PHE A 112 -10.40 10.59 12.11
C PHE A 112 -9.66 11.11 10.87
N ARG A 113 -9.17 12.35 10.86
CA ARG A 113 -8.40 12.89 9.74
C ARG A 113 -7.01 12.26 9.72
N ASP A 114 -6.34 12.19 10.86
CA ASP A 114 -5.06 11.51 11.02
C ASP A 114 -5.20 10.01 10.69
N LEU A 115 -6.29 9.36 11.15
CA LEU A 115 -6.58 7.95 10.84
C LEU A 115 -6.75 7.73 9.33
N SER A 116 -7.50 8.61 8.65
CA SER A 116 -7.67 8.54 7.20
C SER A 116 -6.34 8.68 6.45
N GLY A 117 -5.47 9.59 6.91
CA GLY A 117 -4.11 9.74 6.38
C GLY A 117 -3.28 8.47 6.54
N ALA A 118 -3.21 7.95 7.78
CA ALA A 118 -2.45 6.74 8.11
C ALA A 118 -2.91 5.52 7.30
N LEU A 119 -4.22 5.32 7.12
CA LEU A 119 -4.76 4.22 6.31
C LEU A 119 -4.38 4.33 4.82
N ARG A 120 -4.29 5.55 4.28
CA ARG A 120 -3.85 5.79 2.90
C ARG A 120 -2.35 5.60 2.74
N ASP A 121 -1.58 5.87 3.78
CA ASP A 121 -0.15 5.55 3.79
C ASP A 121 0.06 4.04 3.92
N LEU A 122 -0.77 3.33 4.70
CA LEU A 122 -0.78 1.87 4.73
C LEU A 122 -1.13 1.26 3.38
N HIS A 123 -2.13 1.80 2.69
CA HIS A 123 -2.49 1.40 1.33
C HIS A 123 -1.33 1.59 0.34
N ALA A 124 -0.62 2.71 0.43
CA ALA A 124 0.57 2.97 -0.39
C ALA A 124 1.73 2.04 -0.03
N TYR A 125 1.98 1.83 1.26
CA TYR A 125 3.02 0.94 1.78
C TYR A 125 2.79 -0.52 1.33
N ALA A 126 1.53 -0.93 1.23
CA ALA A 126 1.10 -2.25 0.75
C ALA A 126 1.22 -2.43 -0.79
N GLY A 127 1.64 -1.41 -1.53
CA GLY A 127 1.80 -1.45 -2.98
C GLY A 127 0.54 -1.12 -3.77
N PHE A 128 -0.36 -0.30 -3.19
CA PHE A 128 -1.60 0.17 -3.81
C PHE A 128 -2.53 -0.97 -4.31
N PRO A 129 -2.90 -1.95 -3.46
CA PRO A 129 -3.86 -2.96 -3.86
C PRO A 129 -5.19 -2.31 -4.31
N SER A 130 -5.77 -2.80 -5.39
CA SER A 130 -7.08 -2.30 -5.86
C SER A 130 -8.19 -2.63 -4.84
N ALA A 131 -9.32 -1.93 -4.87
CA ALA A 131 -10.42 -2.25 -3.96
C ALA A 131 -10.94 -3.70 -4.14
N ALA A 132 -10.86 -4.27 -5.35
CA ALA A 132 -11.21 -5.66 -5.60
C ALA A 132 -10.17 -6.63 -5.03
N GLU A 133 -8.89 -6.27 -5.15
CA GLU A 133 -7.80 -7.01 -4.49
C GLU A 133 -7.97 -7.02 -2.97
N MET A 134 -8.32 -5.87 -2.41
CA MET A 134 -8.53 -5.69 -0.98
C MET A 134 -9.69 -6.55 -0.46
N GLU A 135 -10.83 -6.57 -1.15
CA GLU A 135 -11.96 -7.42 -0.80
C GLU A 135 -11.60 -8.91 -0.82
N ARG A 136 -10.87 -9.37 -1.85
CA ARG A 136 -10.39 -10.76 -1.92
C ARG A 136 -9.47 -11.11 -0.75
N ARG A 137 -8.53 -10.23 -0.42
CA ARG A 137 -7.55 -10.44 0.68
C ARG A 137 -8.19 -10.38 2.07
N ALA A 138 -9.25 -9.61 2.24
CA ALA A 138 -9.97 -9.52 3.51
C ALA A 138 -10.81 -10.79 3.84
N GLY A 139 -10.91 -11.76 2.92
CA GLY A 139 -11.74 -12.96 3.09
C GLY A 139 -13.06 -12.94 2.31
N GLY A 140 -13.28 -11.95 1.42
CA GLY A 140 -14.44 -11.87 0.54
C GLY A 140 -15.59 -11.02 1.09
N PHE A 141 -16.81 -11.32 0.60
CA PHE A 141 -18.02 -10.56 0.93
C PHE A 141 -18.27 -10.59 2.45
N ASN A 142 -18.41 -9.40 3.04
CA ASN A 142 -18.68 -9.06 4.46
C ASN A 142 -17.49 -8.54 5.28
N ALA A 143 -16.26 -9.01 5.06
CA ALA A 143 -15.11 -8.54 5.85
C ALA A 143 -14.70 -7.11 5.49
N LEU A 144 -14.60 -6.84 4.19
CA LEU A 144 -14.37 -5.50 3.65
C LEU A 144 -14.99 -5.41 2.25
N PRO A 145 -16.25 -4.95 2.13
CA PRO A 145 -16.89 -4.76 0.84
C PRO A 145 -16.06 -3.84 -0.08
N HIS A 146 -15.99 -4.17 -1.38
CA HIS A 146 -15.28 -3.38 -2.39
C HIS A 146 -15.60 -1.88 -2.32
N SER A 147 -16.89 -1.53 -2.17
CA SER A 147 -17.34 -0.14 -2.09
C SER A 147 -16.79 0.59 -0.86
N THR A 148 -16.69 -0.09 0.28
CA THR A 148 -16.10 0.43 1.51
C THR A 148 -14.60 0.64 1.35
N ALA A 149 -13.88 -0.36 0.84
CA ALA A 149 -12.45 -0.24 0.53
C ALA A 149 -12.19 0.96 -0.38
N HIS A 150 -12.96 1.08 -1.47
CA HIS A 150 -12.86 2.19 -2.41
C HIS A 150 -13.08 3.55 -1.75
N ARG A 151 -14.08 3.68 -0.86
CA ARG A 151 -14.32 4.94 -0.15
C ARG A 151 -13.19 5.30 0.82
N ILE A 152 -12.63 4.32 1.53
CA ILE A 152 -11.52 4.55 2.47
C ILE A 152 -10.27 5.02 1.72
N ILE A 153 -9.85 4.32 0.66
CA ILE A 153 -8.65 4.71 -0.12
C ILE A 153 -8.80 6.09 -0.79
N ARG A 154 -10.04 6.52 -1.06
CA ARG A 154 -10.37 7.85 -1.61
C ARG A 154 -10.59 8.93 -0.54
N ALA A 155 -10.35 8.63 0.75
CA ALA A 155 -10.63 9.51 1.88
C ALA A 155 -12.10 10.00 1.95
N ARG A 156 -13.05 9.22 1.43
CA ARG A 156 -14.51 9.49 1.48
C ARG A 156 -15.21 8.78 2.64
N ALA A 157 -14.47 7.96 3.37
CA ALA A 157 -14.90 7.26 4.57
C ALA A 157 -13.67 6.92 5.42
N VAL A 158 -13.93 6.65 6.70
CA VAL A 158 -12.99 6.06 7.65
C VAL A 158 -13.71 4.90 8.32
N PRO A 159 -13.00 3.80 8.69
CA PRO A 159 -13.60 2.72 9.46
C PRO A 159 -14.27 3.27 10.72
N ARG A 160 -15.49 2.81 11.00
CA ARG A 160 -16.24 3.18 12.21
C ARG A 160 -16.38 2.02 13.18
N THR A 161 -15.99 0.83 12.76
CA THR A 161 -16.02 -0.40 13.56
C THR A 161 -14.68 -1.10 13.48
N GLU A 162 -14.33 -1.83 14.53
CA GLU A 162 -13.12 -2.65 14.57
C GLU A 162 -13.11 -3.67 13.41
N HIS A 163 -14.25 -4.30 13.12
CA HIS A 163 -14.38 -5.25 12.01
C HIS A 163 -13.96 -4.63 10.66
N GLN A 164 -14.45 -3.43 10.33
CA GLN A 164 -14.10 -2.74 9.08
C GLN A 164 -12.60 -2.40 9.04
N LEU A 165 -12.04 -2.00 10.17
CA LEU A 165 -10.62 -1.70 10.29
C LEU A 165 -9.79 -2.96 10.07
N LEU A 166 -10.08 -4.05 10.79
CA LEU A 166 -9.37 -5.32 10.66
C LEU A 166 -9.44 -5.86 9.22
N GLY A 167 -10.60 -5.78 8.56
CA GLY A 167 -10.73 -6.12 7.15
C GLY A 167 -9.79 -5.30 6.25
N PHE A 168 -9.65 -3.98 6.51
CA PHE A 168 -8.72 -3.12 5.79
C PHE A 168 -7.24 -3.47 6.09
N LEU A 169 -6.90 -3.76 7.34
CA LEU A 169 -5.54 -4.14 7.74
C LEU A 169 -5.12 -5.46 7.09
N LEU A 170 -6.01 -6.47 7.09
CA LEU A 170 -5.80 -7.74 6.39
C LEU A 170 -5.61 -7.52 4.89
N ALA A 171 -6.47 -6.71 4.27
CA ALA A 171 -6.38 -6.38 2.85
C ALA A 171 -5.04 -5.72 2.45
N CYS A 172 -4.47 -4.91 3.35
CA CYS A 172 -3.17 -4.28 3.17
C CYS A 172 -1.99 -5.12 3.69
N GLU A 173 -2.23 -6.36 4.15
CA GLU A 173 -1.21 -7.26 4.71
C GLU A 173 -0.44 -6.63 5.88
N ALA A 174 -1.14 -5.89 6.74
CA ALA A 174 -0.53 -5.35 7.95
C ALA A 174 -0.09 -6.49 8.88
N PRO A 175 1.13 -6.42 9.45
CA PRO A 175 1.64 -7.41 10.40
C PRO A 175 0.66 -7.62 11.56
N GLU A 176 0.38 -8.88 11.89
CA GLU A 176 -0.61 -9.23 12.91
C GLU A 176 -0.26 -8.65 14.27
N GLU A 177 1.03 -8.66 14.61
CA GLU A 177 1.57 -8.19 15.87
C GLU A 177 1.31 -6.70 16.09
N ARG A 178 1.00 -5.94 15.03
CA ARG A 178 0.80 -4.49 15.09
C ARG A 178 -0.65 -4.06 14.89
N ARG A 179 -1.57 -4.98 14.62
CA ARG A 179 -2.99 -4.66 14.38
C ARG A 179 -3.65 -4.00 15.60
N HIS A 180 -3.23 -4.38 16.81
CA HIS A 180 -3.74 -3.80 18.05
C HIS A 180 -3.53 -2.27 18.12
N LEU A 181 -2.38 -1.75 17.66
CA LEU A 181 -2.09 -0.31 17.65
C LEU A 181 -3.08 0.47 16.76
N TRP A 182 -3.52 -0.13 15.67
CA TRP A 182 -4.54 0.46 14.78
C TRP A 182 -5.92 0.46 15.44
N VAL A 183 -6.27 -0.61 16.15
CA VAL A 183 -7.54 -0.71 16.88
C VAL A 183 -7.57 0.33 18.00
N GLU A 184 -6.48 0.50 18.74
CA GLU A 184 -6.33 1.56 19.75
C GLU A 184 -6.49 2.96 19.13
N ALA A 185 -5.87 3.22 17.97
CA ALA A 185 -6.04 4.47 17.25
C ALA A 185 -7.51 4.74 16.87
N LEU A 186 -8.24 3.71 16.42
CA LEU A 186 -9.67 3.83 16.16
C LEU A 186 -10.47 4.12 17.43
N TYR A 187 -10.16 3.46 18.55
CA TYR A 187 -10.83 3.72 19.82
C TYR A 187 -10.57 5.14 20.34
N LYS A 188 -9.34 5.66 20.21
CA LYS A 188 -9.04 7.08 20.50
C LYS A 188 -9.91 8.02 19.67
N CYS A 189 -10.05 7.75 18.37
CA CYS A 189 -10.88 8.56 17.48
C CYS A 189 -12.37 8.49 17.85
N LEU A 190 -12.86 7.31 18.26
CA LEU A 190 -14.26 7.09 18.64
C LEU A 190 -14.61 7.71 19.99
N ALA A 191 -13.67 7.69 20.94
CA ALA A 191 -13.84 8.31 22.25
C ALA A 191 -13.94 9.84 22.15
N GLY A 192 -13.24 10.43 21.16
CA GLY A 192 -13.17 11.88 20.99
C GLY A 192 -12.58 12.60 22.21
N PRO A 193 -12.26 13.90 22.10
CA PRO A 193 -12.23 14.72 23.30
C PRO A 193 -13.66 14.83 23.84
N ASP A 194 -13.82 14.89 25.15
CA ASP A 194 -15.00 15.49 25.79
C ASP A 194 -15.16 16.92 25.24
N GLU A 195 -15.85 17.08 24.11
CA GLU A 195 -16.28 18.38 23.60
C GLU A 195 -17.59 18.71 24.31
N SER A 196 -17.47 19.50 25.39
CA SER A 196 -18.49 20.52 25.63
C SER A 196 -18.74 21.24 24.29
N PRO A 197 -20.01 21.38 23.85
CA PRO A 197 -20.31 21.98 22.56
C PRO A 197 -19.65 23.36 22.49
N PRO A 198 -19.07 23.77 21.34
CA PRO A 198 -18.55 25.12 21.19
C PRO A 198 -19.68 26.07 21.53
N ALA A 199 -19.46 26.92 22.55
CA ALA A 199 -20.43 27.91 22.98
C ALA A 199 -21.01 28.62 21.74
N PRO A 200 -22.33 28.82 21.67
CA PRO A 200 -22.94 29.48 20.52
C PRO A 200 -22.20 30.80 20.32
N ARG A 201 -21.66 30.99 19.11
CA ARG A 201 -21.09 32.28 18.71
C ARG A 201 -22.23 33.28 18.79
N HIS A 202 -22.34 34.00 19.92
CA HIS A 202 -23.17 35.17 20.00
C HIS A 202 -22.67 36.10 18.89
N ARG A 203 -23.51 36.25 17.88
CA ARG A 203 -23.38 37.29 16.87
C ARG A 203 -23.46 38.59 17.65
N GLU A 204 -22.31 39.19 17.95
CA GLU A 204 -22.23 40.55 18.42
C GLU A 204 -22.94 41.42 17.39
N LEU A 205 -24.15 41.84 17.73
CA LEU A 205 -24.83 42.93 17.06
C LEU A 205 -24.00 44.17 17.36
N GLN A 206 -23.18 44.60 16.41
CA GLN A 206 -22.58 45.92 16.45
C GLN A 206 -23.70 46.96 16.54
N PRO A 207 -23.60 47.98 17.42
CA PRO A 207 -24.54 49.08 17.40
C PRO A 207 -24.33 49.90 16.12
N ALA A 208 -25.40 50.09 15.36
CA ALA A 208 -25.41 50.95 14.20
C ALA A 208 -25.18 52.41 14.64
N ALA A 209 -24.01 52.95 14.30
CA ALA A 209 -23.79 54.39 14.28
C ALA A 209 -24.44 54.97 13.02
N ALA A 210 -25.47 55.79 13.20
CA ALA A 210 -25.96 56.75 12.21
C ALA A 210 -26.02 58.11 12.92
N LEU A 211 -24.95 58.89 12.82
CA LEU A 211 -24.80 60.00 11.87
C LEU A 211 -25.77 61.15 12.15
N ALA A 212 -25.23 62.11 12.91
CA ALA A 212 -25.66 63.49 12.89
C ALA A 212 -25.40 64.09 11.50
N THR A 213 -26.40 64.75 10.93
CA THR A 213 -26.21 65.75 9.87
C THR A 213 -27.06 66.96 10.24
N SER A 214 -26.38 68.08 10.52
CA SER A 214 -26.96 69.43 10.54
C SER A 214 -27.40 69.82 9.13
N VAL A 215 -28.60 70.40 8.99
CA VAL A 215 -28.87 71.76 8.46
C VAL A 215 -30.23 72.19 9.00
#